data_AF-A0A829QRK1-F1
#
_entry.id   AF-A0A829QRK1-F1
#
_cell.length_a   1.000
_cell.length_b   1.000
_cell.length_c   1.000
_cell.angle_alpha   90.00
_cell.angle_beta   90.00
_cell.angle_gamma   90.00
#
_symmetry.space_group_name_H-M   'P 1'
#
loop_
_entity.id
_entity.type
_entity.pdbx_description
1 polymer ?
#
loop_
_entity_poly.entity_id
_entity_poly.type
_entity_poly.pdbx_seq_one_letter_code
_entity_poly.pdbx_strand_id
1 'polypeptide(L)'
;MAKLVFDSNVEMTWRVFAGEHGDELLALVRYRCHVDGLATDDDTIGQQLRLHLHRGIGYLVGDPRVTNIAGLASLVLEQPPAA
;
A
#
# COMPACT_ATOMS: atom_id res chain seq x y z
N MET A 1 -18.48 9.53 -3.25
CA MET A 1 -17.22 8.75 -3.08
C MET A 1 -17.31 7.53 -3.97
N ALA A 2 -16.32 7.30 -4.84
CA ALA A 2 -16.27 6.09 -5.65
C ALA A 2 -15.98 4.88 -4.75
N LYS A 3 -16.83 3.85 -4.80
CA LYS A 3 -16.61 2.58 -4.11
C LYS A 3 -15.60 1.78 -4.94
N LEU A 4 -14.36 1.69 -4.48
CA LEU A 4 -13.41 0.71 -5.05
C LEU A 4 -13.92 -0.69 -4.70
N VAL A 5 -14.24 -1.49 -5.71
CA VAL A 5 -14.55 -2.92 -5.57
C VAL A 5 -13.27 -3.67 -5.86
N PHE A 6 -12.75 -4.40 -4.87
CA PHE A 6 -11.57 -5.23 -5.01
C PHE A 6 -12.02 -6.70 -4.98
N ASP A 7 -11.75 -7.45 -6.04
CA ASP A 7 -12.16 -8.87 -6.20
C ASP A 7 -11.12 -9.86 -5.63
N SER A 8 -10.26 -9.40 -4.71
CA SER A 8 -9.30 -10.28 -4.04
C SER A 8 -9.89 -10.82 -2.75
N ASN A 9 -10.33 -12.08 -2.80
CA ASN A 9 -10.72 -12.90 -1.65
C ASN A 9 -9.52 -13.41 -0.82
N VAL A 10 -8.33 -12.86 -1.02
CA VAL A 10 -7.14 -13.31 -0.29
C VAL A 10 -7.13 -12.66 1.09
N GLU A 11 -7.68 -13.38 2.07
CA GLU A 11 -7.42 -13.09 3.48
C GLU A 11 -6.00 -13.50 3.83
N MET A 12 -5.23 -12.57 4.39
CA MET A 12 -3.87 -12.84 4.86
C MET A 12 -3.58 -12.12 6.17
N THR A 13 -2.74 -12.74 6.99
CA THR A 13 -2.27 -12.11 8.24
C THR A 13 -1.27 -10.99 7.95
N TRP A 14 -1.15 -10.03 8.86
CA TRP A 14 -0.14 -8.96 8.78
C TRP A 14 1.29 -9.48 8.64
N ARG A 15 1.61 -10.61 9.31
CA ARG A 15 2.90 -11.29 9.15
C ARG A 15 3.13 -11.83 7.73
N VAL A 16 2.10 -12.33 7.06
CA VAL A 16 2.21 -12.80 5.66
C VAL A 16 2.35 -11.61 4.71
N PHE A 17 1.61 -10.53 4.98
CA PHE A 17 1.62 -9.33 4.15
C PHE A 17 2.95 -8.56 4.22
N ALA A 18 3.47 -8.34 5.43
CA ALA A 18 4.55 -7.40 5.70
C ALA A 18 5.76 -8.00 6.43
N GLY A 19 5.75 -9.31 6.68
CA GLY A 19 6.85 -9.98 7.38
C GLY A 19 7.02 -9.46 8.81
N GLU A 20 8.25 -9.12 9.16
CA GLU A 20 8.62 -8.63 10.49
C GLU A 20 8.01 -7.25 10.81
N HIS A 21 7.61 -6.48 9.79
CA HIS A 21 7.01 -5.16 9.96
C HIS A 21 5.48 -5.17 10.13
N GLY A 22 4.89 -6.36 10.29
CA GLY A 22 3.43 -6.52 10.35
C GLY A 22 2.78 -5.72 11.47
N ASP A 23 3.37 -5.76 12.66
CA ASP A 23 2.82 -5.08 13.84
C ASP A 23 2.97 -3.56 13.75
N GLU A 24 4.12 -3.07 13.26
CA GLU A 24 4.37 -1.65 13.04
C GLU A 24 3.42 -1.06 12.00
N LEU A 25 3.23 -1.74 10.86
CA LEU A 25 2.30 -1.26 9.82
C LEU A 25 0.85 -1.28 10.30
N LEU A 26 0.43 -2.33 11.02
CA LEU A 26 -0.89 -2.37 11.63
C LEU A 26 -1.10 -1.20 12.62
N ALA A 27 -0.10 -0.92 13.47
CA ALA A 27 -0.15 0.20 14.40
C ALA A 27 -0.26 1.55 13.68
N LEU A 28 0.47 1.74 12.58
CA LEU A 28 0.39 2.96 11.76
C LEU A 28 -0.98 3.14 11.10
N VAL A 29 -1.58 2.07 10.58
CA VAL A 29 -2.92 2.15 9.99
C VAL A 29 -3.97 2.44 11.06
N ARG A 30 -3.88 1.82 12.25
CA ARG A 30 -4.75 2.15 13.39
C ARG A 30 -4.60 3.61 13.82
N TYR A 31 -3.37 4.11 13.90
CA TYR A 31 -3.10 5.50 14.22
C TYR A 31 -3.71 6.43 13.17
N ARG A 32 -3.61 6.10 11.88
CA ARG A 32 -4.27 6.85 10.81
C ARG A 32 -5.79 6.91 11.01
N CYS A 33 -6.43 5.77 11.30
CA CYS A 33 -7.87 5.74 11.61
C CYS A 33 -8.21 6.68 12.77
N HIS A 34 -7.43 6.63 13.86
CA HIS A 34 -7.65 7.49 15.01
C HIS A 34 -7.54 8.99 14.66
N VAL A 35 -6.50 9.38 13.91
CA VAL A 35 -6.31 10.77 13.44
C VAL A 35 -7.48 11.23 12.57
N ASP A 36 -8.08 10.32 11.79
CA ASP A 36 -9.24 10.59 10.94
C ASP A 36 -10.59 10.49 11.64
N GLY A 37 -10.62 10.16 12.94
CA GLY A 37 -11.87 9.93 13.67
C GLY A 37 -12.66 8.71 13.19
N LEU A 38 -11.97 7.74 12.59
CA LEU A 38 -12.53 6.47 12.13
C LEU A 38 -12.45 5.40 13.22
N ALA A 39 -13.30 4.39 13.09
CA ALA A 39 -13.22 3.21 13.94
C ALA A 39 -11.93 2.40 13.68
N THR A 40 -11.53 1.59 14.66
CA THR A 40 -10.32 0.76 14.60
C THR A 40 -10.65 -0.74 14.62
N ASP A 41 -11.84 -1.11 14.12
CA ASP A 41 -12.17 -2.48 13.78
C ASP A 41 -11.44 -2.94 12.51
N ASP A 42 -11.37 -4.27 12.32
CA ASP A 42 -10.59 -4.88 11.25
C ASP A 42 -11.10 -4.52 9.85
N ASP A 43 -12.41 -4.29 9.67
CA ASP A 43 -13.00 -3.89 8.40
C ASP A 43 -12.54 -2.48 8.01
N THR A 44 -12.62 -1.53 8.95
CA THR A 44 -12.20 -0.15 8.75
C THR A 44 -10.70 -0.07 8.49
N ILE A 45 -9.89 -0.79 9.26
CA ILE A 45 -8.43 -0.90 9.06
C ILE A 45 -8.13 -1.48 7.69
N GLY A 46 -8.78 -2.58 7.31
CA GLY A 46 -8.59 -3.21 6.01
C GLY A 46 -8.94 -2.27 4.86
N GLN A 47 -10.00 -1.48 4.99
CA GLN A 47 -10.36 -0.45 4.02
C GLN A 47 -9.29 0.64 3.92
N GLN A 48 -8.81 1.16 5.06
CA GLN A 48 -7.76 2.19 5.05
C GLN A 48 -6.45 1.67 4.46
N LEU A 49 -6.02 0.45 4.79
CA LEU A 49 -4.85 -0.18 4.19
C LEU A 49 -4.96 -0.23 2.66
N ARG A 50 -6.11 -0.66 2.12
CA ARG A 50 -6.35 -0.69 0.67
C ARG A 50 -6.27 0.69 0.02
N LEU A 51 -6.83 1.72 0.66
CA LEU A 51 -6.72 3.10 0.17
C LEU A 51 -5.26 3.58 0.16
N HIS A 52 -4.47 3.23 1.18
CA HIS A 52 -3.04 3.54 1.22
C HIS A 52 -2.26 2.83 0.11
N LEU A 53 -2.50 1.53 -0.09
CA LEU A 53 -1.87 0.76 -1.17
C LEU A 53 -2.22 1.32 -2.55
N HIS A 54 -3.49 1.65 -2.79
CA HIS A 54 -3.93 2.23 -4.05
C HIS A 54 -3.19 3.55 -4.35
N ARG A 55 -3.06 4.44 -3.36
CA ARG A 55 -2.31 5.70 -3.51
C ARG A 55 -0.82 5.45 -3.74
N GLY A 56 -0.21 4.54 -2.97
CA GLY A 56 1.22 4.20 -3.10
C GLY A 56 1.55 3.61 -4.47
N ILE A 57 0.75 2.68 -4.96
CA ILE A 57 0.87 2.12 -6.32
C ILE A 57 0.68 3.24 -7.35
N GLY A 58 -0.29 4.13 -7.16
CA GLY A 58 -0.49 5.29 -8.03
C GLY A 58 0.74 6.20 -8.11
N TYR A 59 1.44 6.43 -7.00
CA TYR A 59 2.71 7.19 -7.00
C TYR A 59 3.83 6.46 -7.72
N LEU A 60 3.93 5.13 -7.58
CA LEU A 60 4.93 4.33 -8.28
C LEU A 60 4.70 4.34 -9.80
N VAL A 61 3.46 4.06 -10.24
CA VAL A 61 3.13 3.99 -11.67
C VAL A 61 3.06 5.38 -12.31
N GLY A 62 2.84 6.44 -11.52
CA GLY A 62 2.91 7.82 -11.99
C GLY A 62 4.33 8.31 -12.27
N ASP A 63 5.36 7.60 -11.80
CA ASP A 63 6.76 7.91 -12.11
C ASP A 63 7.07 7.49 -13.56
N PRO A 64 7.49 8.43 -14.44
CA PRO A 64 7.81 8.12 -15.85
C PRO A 64 8.90 7.05 -16.02
N ARG A 65 9.71 6.81 -14.97
CA ARG A 65 10.71 5.74 -14.97
C ARG A 65 10.05 4.36 -14.89
N VAL A 66 8.86 4.24 -14.30
CA VAL A 66 8.17 2.97 -14.02
C VAL A 66 7.18 2.62 -15.14
N THR A 67 7.68 2.50 -16.36
CA THR A 67 6.87 2.07 -17.53
C THR A 67 6.97 0.57 -17.79
N ASN A 68 7.95 -0.09 -17.18
CA ASN A 68 8.20 -1.53 -17.28
C ASN A 68 8.93 -2.04 -16.03
N ILE A 69 9.15 -3.36 -15.95
CA ILE A 69 9.81 -4.00 -14.80
C ILE A 69 11.24 -3.51 -14.57
N ALA A 70 12.01 -3.23 -15.63
CA ALA A 70 13.37 -2.70 -15.49
C ALA A 70 13.35 -1.28 -14.92
N GLY A 71 12.38 -0.47 -15.35
CA GLY A 71 12.11 0.86 -14.82
C GLY A 71 11.69 0.89 -13.35
N LEU A 72 10.91 -0.11 -12.91
CA LEU A 72 10.63 -0.29 -11.48
C LEU A 72 11.89 -0.67 -10.69
N ALA A 73 12.68 -1.61 -11.20
CA ALA A 73 13.89 -2.07 -10.53
C ALA A 73 14.95 -0.96 -10.38
N SER A 74 15.05 -0.05 -11.36
CA SER A 74 16.00 1.05 -11.31
C SER A 74 15.77 2.01 -10.14
N LEU A 75 14.53 2.14 -9.65
CA LEU A 75 14.21 2.96 -8.47
C LEU A 75 14.91 2.46 -7.20
N VAL A 76 15.08 1.15 -7.07
CA VAL A 76 15.71 0.52 -5.90
C VAL A 76 17.22 0.44 -6.08
N LEU A 77 17.68 0.27 -7.31
CA LEU A 77 19.10 0.09 -7.64
C LEU A 77 19.86 1.42 -7.80
N GLU A 78 19.20 2.57 -7.58
CA GLU A 78 19.75 3.93 -7.77
C GLU A 78 20.40 4.14 -9.15
N GLN A 79 19.91 3.43 -10.17
CA GLN A 79 20.44 3.50 -11.53
C GLN A 79 19.88 4.75 -12.25
N PRO A 80 20.70 5.51 -12.99
CA PRO A 80 20.20 6.61 -13.81
C PRO A 80 19.20 6.09 -14.86
N PRO A 81 18.20 6.89 -15.27
CA PRO A 81 17.22 6.47 -16.27
C PRO A 81 17.92 6.02 -17.56
N ALA A 82 17.51 4.87 -18.10
CA ALA A 82 18.00 4.39 -19.38
C ALA A 82 17.69 5.44 -20.47
N ALA A 83 18.73 5.84 -21.20
CA ALA A 83 18.66 6.82 -22.30
C ALA A 83 17.85 6.30 -23.50
#